data_AF-A0A533V5L6-F1
#
_entry.id   AF-A0A533V5L6-F1
#
_cell.length_a   1.000
_cell.length_b   1.000
_cell.length_c   1.000
_cell.angle_alpha   90.00
_cell.angle_beta   90.00
_cell.angle_gamma   90.00
#
_symmetry.space_group_name_H-M   'P 1'
#
loop_
_entity.id
_entity.type
_entity.pdbx_description
1 polymer ?
#
loop_
_entity_poly.entity_id
_entity_poly.type
_entity_poly.pdbx_seq_one_letter_code
_entity_poly.pdbx_strand_id
1 'polypeptide(L)' 'MPNLNGLDLLKKVKMLNSNVRTILVSAYEVKEDELFQKYTKEGIIDLFIAKPIPIDWLRQKVREQVQEYKLRMNE' A
#
# COMPACT_ATOMS: atom_id res chain seq x y z
N MET A 1 -7.30 11.36 -4.56
CA MET A 1 -7.57 11.71 -5.98
C MET A 1 -8.90 12.44 -5.98
N PRO A 2 -9.11 13.50 -6.79
CA PRO A 2 -10.23 14.43 -6.60
C PRO A 2 -11.60 13.76 -6.47
N ASN A 3 -11.82 12.62 -7.14
CA ASN A 3 -13.08 11.88 -7.11
C ASN A 3 -12.94 10.42 -6.64
N LEU A 4 -11.78 10.03 -6.08
CA LEU A 4 -11.51 8.63 -5.72
C LEU A 4 -10.72 8.53 -4.40
N ASN A 5 -11.29 7.79 -3.46
CA ASN A 5 -10.63 7.39 -2.22
C ASN A 5 -9.64 6.25 -2.49
N GLY A 6 -8.39 6.42 -2.05
CA GLY A 6 -7.33 5.43 -2.25
C GLY A 6 -7.56 4.11 -1.49
N LEU A 7 -8.25 4.16 -0.33
CA LEU A 7 -8.57 2.97 0.47
C LEU A 7 -9.67 2.13 -0.19
N ASP A 8 -10.68 2.78 -0.78
CA ASP A 8 -11.73 2.08 -1.54
C ASP A 8 -11.16 1.40 -2.79
N LEU A 9 -10.24 2.09 -3.49
CA LEU A 9 -9.52 1.50 -4.61
C LEU A 9 -8.69 0.29 -4.16
N LEU A 10 -7.94 0.43 -3.06
CA LEU A 10 -7.14 -0.67 -2.49
C LEU A 10 -8.00 -1.89 -2.22
N LYS A 11 -9.15 -1.71 -1.56
CA LYS A 11 -10.09 -2.80 -1.27
C LYS A 11 -10.51 -3.51 -2.55
N LYS A 12 -10.92 -2.76 -3.58
CA LYS A 12 -11.33 -3.34 -4.87
C LYS A 12 -10.20 -4.09 -5.56
N VAL A 13 -8.98 -3.54 -5.56
CA VAL A 13 -7.80 -4.21 -6.14
C VAL A 13 -7.53 -5.54 -5.44
N LYS A 14 -7.55 -5.56 -4.10
CA LYS A 14 -7.28 -6.78 -3.31
C LYS A 14 -8.39 -7.82 -3.44
N MET A 15 -9.64 -7.40 -3.63
CA MET A 15 -10.75 -8.30 -3.94
C MET A 15 -10.60 -8.95 -5.32
N LEU A 16 -10.06 -8.24 -6.32
CA LEU A 16 -9.81 -8.78 -7.65
C LEU A 16 -8.58 -9.69 -7.68
N ASN A 17 -7.51 -9.30 -6.99
CA ASN A 17 -6.30 -10.10 -6.87
C ASN A 17 -5.51 -9.72 -5.62
N SER A 18 -5.54 -10.60 -4.61
CA SER A 18 -4.85 -10.41 -3.33
C SER A 18 -3.32 -10.43 -3.44
N ASN A 19 -2.77 -10.95 -4.54
CA ASN A 19 -1.33 -11.02 -4.78
C ASN A 19 -0.75 -9.70 -5.30
N VAL A 20 -1.58 -8.78 -5.79
CA VAL A 20 -1.10 -7.46 -6.24
C VAL A 20 -0.54 -6.70 -5.04
N ARG A 21 0.74 -6.32 -5.11
CA ARG A 21 1.39 -5.48 -4.09
C ARG A 21 1.02 -4.02 -4.30
N THR A 22 0.79 -3.32 -3.19
CA THR A 22 0.28 -1.95 -3.17
C THR A 22 1.10 -1.07 -2.24
N ILE A 23 1.38 0.15 -2.68
CA ILE A 23 2.06 1.17 -1.88
C ILE A 23 1.10 2.35 -1.74
N LEU A 24 0.58 2.56 -0.54
CA LEU A 24 -0.23 3.74 -0.24
C LEU A 24 0.67 4.93 0.04
N VAL A 25 0.40 6.03 -0.62
CA VAL A 25 1.16 7.27 -0.47
C VAL A 25 0.22 8.40 -0.03
N SER A 26 0.40 8.94 1.17
CA SER A 26 -0.45 10.04 1.67
C SER A 26 0.30 11.02 2.58
N ALA A 27 -0.37 12.09 3.01
CA ALA A 27 0.05 12.92 4.14
C ALA A 27 -0.26 12.21 5.48
N TYR A 28 0.33 12.70 6.57
CA TYR A 28 0.26 12.06 7.90
C TYR A 28 -1.15 11.89 8.48
N GLU A 29 -2.11 12.73 8.05
CA GLU A 29 -3.50 12.76 8.54
C GLU A 29 -4.27 11.45 8.31
N VAL A 30 -3.81 10.57 7.42
CA VAL A 30 -4.47 9.28 7.15
C VAL A 30 -4.29 8.25 8.28
N LYS A 31 -3.36 8.46 9.21
CA LYS A 31 -3.13 7.52 10.32
C LYS A 31 -4.28 7.47 11.34
N GLU A 32 -5.08 8.53 11.40
CA GLU A 32 -6.24 8.62 12.31
C GLU A 32 -7.51 8.02 11.68
N ASP A 33 -7.48 7.69 10.39
CA ASP A 33 -8.58 7.04 9.70
C ASP A 33 -8.76 5.59 10.19
N GLU A 34 -9.94 5.27 10.70
CA GLU A 34 -10.25 3.95 11.26
C GLU A 34 -10.11 2.83 10.21
N LEU A 35 -10.45 3.11 8.95
CA LEU A 35 -10.36 2.15 7.86
C LEU A 35 -8.89 1.87 7.51
N PHE A 36 -8.06 2.92 7.51
CA PHE A 36 -6.61 2.76 7.35
C PHE A 36 -6.01 1.89 8.45
N GLN A 37 -6.36 2.14 9.72
CA GLN A 37 -5.87 1.34 10.84
C GLN A 37 -6.32 -0.11 10.73
N LYS A 38 -7.58 -0.35 10.37
CA LYS A 38 -8.13 -1.69 10.13
C LYS A 38 -7.34 -2.41 9.03
N TYR A 39 -7.16 -1.78 7.87
CA TYR A 39 -6.45 -2.39 6.73
C TYR A 39 -4.96 -2.63 7.00
N THR A 40 -4.36 -1.79 7.84
CA THR A 40 -2.98 -2.01 8.30
C THR A 40 -2.91 -3.24 9.21
N LYS A 41 -3.83 -3.37 10.18
CA LYS A 41 -3.90 -4.53 11.09
C LYS A 41 -4.20 -5.83 10.36
N GLU A 42 -5.07 -5.78 9.35
CA GLU A 42 -5.45 -6.94 8.53
C GLU A 42 -4.39 -7.30 7.46
N GLY A 43 -3.28 -6.54 7.37
CA GLY A 43 -2.23 -6.80 6.38
C GLY A 43 -2.66 -6.56 4.93
N ILE A 44 -3.76 -5.84 4.72
CA ILE A 44 -4.28 -5.48 3.39
C ILE A 44 -3.36 -4.43 2.75
N ILE A 45 -2.81 -3.52 3.54
CA ILE A 45 -1.83 -2.53 3.10
C ILE A 45 -0.43 -3.17 3.15
N ASP A 46 0.20 -3.34 1.98
CA ASP A 46 1.55 -3.93 1.93
C ASP A 46 2.63 -2.95 2.39
N LEU A 47 2.46 -1.66 2.04
CA LEU A 47 3.34 -0.58 2.48
C LEU A 47 2.61 0.76 2.49
N PHE A 48 2.85 1.55 3.52
CA PHE A 48 2.42 2.95 3.60
C PHE A 48 3.63 3.89 3.62
N ILE A 49 3.54 5.00 2.88
CA ILE A 49 4.57 6.02 2.80
C ILE A 49 3.96 7.41 2.99
N ALA A 50 4.53 8.20 3.90
CA ALA A 50 4.18 9.60 4.09
C ALA A 50 4.94 10.52 3.11
N LYS A 51 4.28 11.55 2.58
CA LYS A 51 4.94 12.61 1.78
C LYS A 51 5.57 13.69 2.70
N PRO A 52 6.66 14.36 2.25
CA PRO A 52 7.41 14.15 1.00
C PRO A 52 8.28 12.88 1.04
N ILE A 53 8.64 12.35 -0.13
CA ILE A 53 9.38 11.09 -0.25
C ILE A 53 10.66 11.31 -1.07
N PRO A 54 11.85 11.02 -0.52
CA PRO A 54 13.08 10.98 -1.31
C PRO A 54 13.01 9.90 -2.39
N ILE A 55 13.41 10.22 -3.62
CA ILE A 55 13.28 9.31 -4.77
C ILE A 55 14.04 7.99 -4.57
N ASP A 56 15.23 8.02 -3.99
CA ASP A 56 16.02 6.80 -3.75
C ASP A 56 15.37 5.89 -2.71
N TRP A 57 14.72 6.48 -1.71
CA TRP A 57 13.96 5.72 -0.72
C TRP A 57 12.74 5.05 -1.37
N LEU A 58 12.00 5.77 -2.22
CA LEU A 58 10.90 5.19 -2.98
C LEU A 58 11.38 4.04 -3.89
N ARG A 59 12.49 4.22 -4.61
CA ARG A 59 13.09 3.18 -5.46
C ARG A 59 13.43 1.93 -4.65
N GLN A 60 14.00 2.09 -3.46
CA GLN A 60 14.29 0.97 -2.58
C GLN A 60 13.01 0.24 -2.15
N LYS A 61 11.99 0.99 -1.73
CA LYS A 61 10.69 0.41 -1.32
C LYS A 61 9.98 -0.33 -2.44
N VAL A 62 10.04 0.17 -3.67
CA VAL A 62 9.51 -0.55 -4.83
C VAL A 62 10.25 -1.87 -5.05
N ARG A 63 11.59 -1.90 -4.96
CA ARG A 63 12.36 -3.15 -5.09
C ARG A 63 11.99 -4.18 -4.04
N GLU A 64 11.87 -3.75 -2.78
CA GLU A 64 11.43 -4.61 -1.68
C GLU A 64 10.06 -5.24 -2.00
N GLN A 65 9.07 -4.45 -2.42
CA GLN A 65 7.73 -4.97 -2.75
C GLN A 65 7.73 -5.95 -3.93
N VAL A 66 8.56 -5.72 -4.95
CA VAL A 66 8.72 -6.66 -6.06
C VAL A 66 9.35 -7.98 -5.59
N GLN A 67 10.32 -7.93 -4.67
CA GLN A 67 10.94 -9.12 -4.12
C GLN A 67 9.96 -9.92 -3.26
N GLU A 68 9.21 -9.25 -2.38
CA GLU A 68 8.15 -9.87 -1.57
C GLU A 68 7.10 -10.59 -2.42
N TYR A 69 6.69 -9.96 -3.53
CA TYR A 69 5.79 -10.59 -4.50
C TYR A 69 6.38 -11.90 -5.06
N LYS A 70 7.64 -11.87 -5.51
CA LYS A 70 8.31 -13.06 -6.07
C LYS A 70 8.41 -14.19 -5.06
N LEU A 71 8.76 -13.88 -3.80
CA LEU A 71 8.85 -14.89 -2.74
C LEU A 71 7.50 -15.57 -2.53
N ARG A 72 6.42 -14.79 -2.38
CA ARG A 72 5.06 -15.32 -2.21
C ARG A 72 4.59 -16.18 -3.38
N MET A 73 4.99 -15.87 -4.62
CA MET A 73 4.57 -16.64 -5.80
C MET A 73 5.40 -17.92 -6.02
N ASN A 74 6.51 -18.08 -5.29
CA ASN A 74 7.38 -19.25 -5.35
C ASN A 74 7.18 -20.22 -4.17
N GLU A 75 6.27 -19.88 -3.24
CA GLU A 75 5.77 -20.75 -2.15
C GLU A 75 4.52 -21.52 -2.63
#